data_AF-A0AA38PMP7-F1
#
_entry.id   AF-A0AA38PMP7-F1
#
_cell.length_a   1.000
_cell.length_b   1.000
_cell.length_c   1.000
_cell.angle_alpha   90.00
_cell.angle_beta   90.00
_cell.angle_gamma   90.00
#
_symmetry.space_group_name_H-M   'P 1'
#
loop_
_entity.id
_entity.type
_entity.pdbx_description
1 polymer ?
#
loop_
_entity_poly.entity_id
_entity_poly.type
_entity_poly.pdbx_seq_one_letter_code
_entity_poly.pdbx_strand_id
1 'polypeptide(L)'
;YINKRMNALALLTRIRECLRLRKFKLDRLECSYRKQQSEQCVNDHTQDSIKRRDPTIASLARKYNQYCVELAHLIEQRKATRNAVPPKPTDMVKLFSLDV
;
A
#
# COMPACT_ATOMS: atom_id res chain seq x y z
N TYR A 1 17.87 13.25 -5.95
CA TYR A 1 16.48 13.68 -5.73
C TYR A 1 15.51 13.08 -6.76
N ILE A 2 15.67 13.32 -8.07
CA ILE A 2 14.70 12.90 -9.11
C ILE A 2 14.43 11.38 -9.12
N ASN A 3 15.47 10.53 -9.18
CA ASN A 3 15.31 9.07 -9.19
C ASN A 3 14.55 8.55 -7.96
N LYS A 4 14.87 9.09 -6.77
CA LYS A 4 14.20 8.72 -5.51
C LYS A 4 12.73 9.14 -5.51
N ARG A 5 12.41 10.30 -6.10
CA ARG A 5 11.03 10.77 -6.27
C ARG A 5 10.25 9.89 -7.24
N MET A 6 10.85 9.50 -8.37
CA MET A 6 10.23 8.54 -9.31
C MET A 6 9.95 7.19 -8.63
N ASN A 7 10.91 6.64 -7.89
CA ASN A 7 10.75 5.39 -7.15
C ASN A 7 9.63 5.48 -6.09
N ALA A 8 9.58 6.60 -5.35
CA ALA A 8 8.52 6.83 -4.37
C ALA A 8 7.14 6.87 -5.02
N LEU A 9 6.99 7.53 -6.17
CA LEU A 9 5.74 7.56 -6.93
C LEU A 9 5.34 6.17 -7.45
N ALA A 10 6.29 5.40 -7.98
CA ALA A 10 6.03 4.03 -8.43
C ALA A 10 5.55 3.13 -7.29
N LEU A 11 6.16 3.25 -6.10
CA LEU A 11 5.72 2.52 -4.91
C LEU A 11 4.33 2.95 -4.46
N LEU A 12 4.03 4.25 -4.46
CA LEU A 12 2.73 4.77 -4.10
C LEU A 12 1.62 4.22 -5.02
N THR A 13 1.85 4.20 -6.33
CA THR A 13 0.93 3.59 -7.30
C THR A 13 0.72 2.10 -7.03
N ARG A 14 1.80 1.36 -6.77
CA ARG A 14 1.74 -0.07 -6.46
C ARG A 14 0.99 -0.36 -5.17
N ILE A 15 1.19 0.45 -4.12
CA ILE A 15 0.47 0.33 -2.85
C ILE A 15 -1.03 0.52 -3.08
N ARG A 16 -1.43 1.58 -3.81
CA ARG A 16 -2.84 1.84 -4.14
C ARG A 16 -3.47 0.68 -4.91
N GLU A 17 -2.79 0.15 -5.91
CA GLU A 17 -3.28 -0.99 -6.68
C GLU A 17 -3.47 -2.24 -5.79
N CYS A 18 -2.50 -2.52 -4.92
CA CYS A 18 -2.59 -3.63 -3.98
C CYS A 18 -3.75 -3.45 -2.97
N LEU A 19 -4.00 -2.22 -2.51
CA LEU A 19 -5.14 -1.91 -1.63
C LEU A 19 -6.48 -2.09 -2.35
N ARG A 20 -6.59 -1.65 -3.62
CA ARG A 20 -7.79 -1.90 -4.44
C ARG A 20 -8.04 -3.39 -4.62
N LEU A 21 -7.02 -4.15 -5.01
CA LEU A 21 -7.13 -5.60 -5.18
C LEU A 21 -7.55 -6.31 -3.87
N ARG A 22 -7.03 -5.84 -2.73
CA ARG A 22 -7.43 -6.35 -1.41
C ARG A 22 -8.90 -6.05 -1.11
N LYS A 23 -9.35 -4.82 -1.36
CA LYS A 23 -10.76 -4.41 -1.20
C LYS A 23 -11.68 -5.29 -2.05
N PHE A 24 -11.42 -5.40 -3.36
CA PHE A 24 -12.21 -6.25 -4.25
C PHE A 24 -12.24 -7.73 -3.82
N LYS A 25 -11.13 -8.25 -3.27
CA LYS A 25 -11.10 -9.63 -2.76
C LYS A 25 -11.96 -9.80 -1.49
N LEU A 26 -11.93 -8.82 -0.58
CA LEU A 26 -12.78 -8.84 0.61
C LEU A 26 -14.26 -8.71 0.23
N ASP A 27 -14.61 -7.77 -0.64
CA ASP A 27 -15.98 -7.58 -1.12
C ASP A 27 -16.51 -8.85 -1.80
N ARG A 28 -15.67 -9.51 -2.61
CA ARG A 28 -16.01 -10.78 -3.26
C ARG A 28 -16.28 -11.89 -2.23
N LEU A 29 -15.45 -11.97 -1.20
CA LEU A 29 -15.58 -12.97 -0.13
C LEU A 29 -16.83 -12.73 0.73
N GLU A 30 -17.15 -11.47 1.02
CA GLU A 30 -18.37 -11.11 1.73
C GLU A 30 -19.61 -11.48 0.91
N CYS A 31 -19.60 -11.20 -0.39
CA CYS A 31 -20.70 -11.55 -1.28
C CYS A 31 -20.88 -13.07 -1.48
N SER A 32 -19.80 -13.85 -1.57
CA SER A 32 -19.88 -15.32 -1.65
C SER A 32 -20.41 -15.90 -0.35
N TYR A 33 -19.91 -15.42 0.79
CA TYR A 33 -20.37 -15.85 2.12
C TYR A 33 -21.88 -15.63 2.32
N ARG A 34 -22.42 -14.48 1.88
CA ARG A 34 -23.86 -14.21 1.94
C ARG A 34 -24.70 -15.10 1.03
N LYS A 35 -24.15 -15.56 -0.10
CA LYS A 35 -24.87 -16.38 -1.08
C LYS A 35 -24.84 -17.87 -0.76
N GLN A 36 -23.85 -18.35 -0.01
CA GLN A 36 -23.57 -19.78 0.07
C GLN A 36 -23.21 -20.19 1.49
N GLN A 37 -24.18 -20.75 2.22
CA GLN A 37 -23.94 -21.39 3.54
C GLN A 37 -23.09 -22.67 3.44
N SER A 38 -22.77 -23.17 2.23
CA SER A 38 -22.17 -24.51 2.01
C SER A 38 -20.74 -24.55 1.44
N GLU A 39 -20.12 -23.42 1.07
CA GLU A 39 -18.77 -23.39 0.47
C GLU A 39 -17.69 -22.89 1.44
N GLN A 40 -17.53 -23.58 2.57
CA GLN A 40 -16.57 -23.20 3.62
C GLN A 40 -15.11 -23.25 3.12
N CYS A 41 -14.74 -24.28 2.37
CA CYS A 41 -13.36 -24.50 1.91
C CYS A 41 -12.85 -23.47 0.89
N VAL A 42 -13.72 -22.88 0.06
CA VAL A 42 -13.32 -21.89 -0.98
C VAL A 42 -12.97 -20.54 -0.33
N ASN A 43 -13.63 -20.21 0.78
CA ASN A 43 -13.40 -18.98 1.52
C ASN A 43 -12.08 -19.04 2.30
N ASP A 44 -11.71 -20.18 2.87
CA ASP A 44 -10.45 -20.34 3.62
C ASP A 44 -9.22 -20.09 2.75
N HIS A 45 -9.19 -20.66 1.54
CA HIS A 45 -8.09 -20.44 0.60
C HIS A 45 -7.97 -18.97 0.15
N THR A 46 -9.12 -18.30 0.03
CA THR A 46 -9.20 -16.88 -0.35
C THR A 46 -8.74 -15.97 0.80
N GLN A 47 -9.14 -16.28 2.04
CA GLN A 47 -8.69 -15.60 3.26
C GLN A 47 -7.17 -15.71 3.45
N ASP A 48 -6.60 -16.91 3.31
CA ASP A 48 -5.16 -17.12 3.43
C ASP A 48 -4.38 -16.37 2.35
N SER A 49 -4.91 -16.31 1.14
CA SER A 49 -4.33 -15.52 0.05
C SER A 49 -4.32 -14.01 0.33
N ILE A 50 -5.28 -13.49 1.11
CA ILE A 50 -5.32 -12.09 1.55
C ILE A 50 -4.28 -11.88 2.66
N LYS A 51 -4.30 -12.73 3.70
CA LYS A 51 -3.37 -12.65 4.84
C LYS A 51 -1.90 -12.72 4.42
N ARG A 52 -1.57 -13.51 3.40
CA ARG A 52 -0.21 -13.61 2.83
C ARG A 52 0.24 -12.34 2.09
N ARG A 53 -0.69 -11.56 1.52
CA ARG A 53 -0.38 -10.35 0.76
C ARG A 53 -0.22 -9.11 1.65
N ASP A 54 -0.93 -9.05 2.77
CA ASP A 54 -0.86 -7.95 3.74
C ASP A 54 0.56 -7.58 4.21
N PRO A 55 1.47 -8.53 4.57
CA PRO A 55 2.84 -8.18 4.94
C PRO A 55 3.65 -7.62 3.75
N THR A 56 3.31 -8.03 2.53
CA THR A 56 3.95 -7.49 1.31
C THR A 56 3.56 -6.03 1.12
N ILE A 57 2.28 -5.70 1.30
CA ILE A 57 1.77 -4.32 1.22
C ILE A 57 2.40 -3.45 2.30
N ALA A 58 2.46 -3.95 3.54
CA ALA A 58 3.12 -3.26 4.64
C ALA A 58 4.62 -3.01 4.34
N SER A 59 5.32 -3.98 3.74
CA SER A 59 6.72 -3.81 3.35
C SER A 59 6.92 -2.72 2.30
N LEU A 60 5.99 -2.60 1.33
CA LEU A 60 6.02 -1.55 0.30
C LEU A 60 5.78 -0.17 0.92
N ALA A 61 4.82 -0.07 1.86
CA ALA A 61 4.57 1.15 2.61
C ALA A 61 5.79 1.57 3.44
N ARG A 62 6.54 0.61 4.02
CA ARG A 62 7.74 0.91 4.81
C ARG A 62 8.84 1.50 3.92
N LYS A 63 9.05 0.90 2.75
CA LYS A 63 9.99 1.41 1.74
C LYS A 63 9.59 2.80 1.24
N TYR A 64 8.31 3.05 1.04
CA TYR A 64 7.81 4.37 0.66
C TYR A 64 8.12 5.42 1.73
N ASN A 65 7.84 5.11 3.01
CA ASN A 65 8.13 6.02 4.12
C ASN A 65 9.64 6.29 4.26
N GLN A 66 10.49 5.27 4.05
CA GLN A 66 11.95 5.46 4.00
C GLN A 66 12.35 6.45 2.90
N TYR A 67 11.80 6.33 1.69
CA TYR A 67 12.07 7.30 0.63
C TYR A 67 11.55 8.71 0.97
N CYS A 68 10.45 8.85 1.70
CA CYS A 68 9.98 10.17 2.15
C CYS A 68 11.01 10.84 3.07
N VAL A 69 11.61 10.08 4.00
CA VAL A 69 12.68 10.57 4.88
C VAL A 69 13.94 10.91 4.09
N GLU A 70 14.38 10.03 3.18
CA GLU A 70 15.53 10.30 2.32
C GLU A 70 15.33 11.55 1.45
N LEU A 71 14.12 11.74 0.91
CA LEU A 71 13.77 12.92 0.12
C LEU A 71 13.77 14.19 0.96
N ALA A 72 13.26 14.14 2.20
CA ALA A 72 13.33 15.26 3.13
C ALA A 72 14.80 15.64 3.42
N HIS A 73 15.65 14.65 3.70
CA HIS A 73 17.07 14.90 3.96
C HIS A 73 17.81 15.47 2.74
N LEU A 74 17.48 15.02 1.53
CA LEU A 74 18.04 15.60 0.30
C LEU A 74 17.61 17.05 0.07
N ILE A 75 16.42 17.45 0.55
CA ILE A 75 15.94 18.83 0.50
C ILE A 75 16.70 19.69 1.52
N GLU A 76 16.88 19.19 2.76
CA GLU A 76 17.70 19.86 3.79
C GLU A 76 19.14 20.10 3.32
N GLN A 77 19.74 19.10 2.66
CA GLN A 77 21.09 19.19 2.09
C GLN A 77 21.18 20.12 0.86
N ARG A 78 20.09 20.79 0.43
CA ARG A 78 20.00 21.62 -0.78
C ARG A 78 20.42 20.91 -2.07
N LYS A 79 20.37 19.57 -2.09
CA LYS A 79 20.61 18.72 -3.28
C LYS A 79 19.34 18.47 -4.09
N ALA A 80 18.23 19.09 -3.69
CA ALA A 80 16.95 19.03 -4.37
C ALA A 80 16.75 20.23 -5.31
N THR A 81 15.80 20.09 -6.24
CA THR A 81 15.41 21.18 -7.13
C THR A 81 14.84 22.36 -6.32
N ARG A 82 14.99 23.59 -6.82
CA ARG A 82 14.44 24.80 -6.20
C ARG A 82 12.94 24.59 -5.91
N ASN A 83 12.51 24.83 -4.67
CA ASN A 83 11.14 24.63 -4.17
C ASN A 83 10.66 23.17 -4.12
N ALA A 84 11.55 22.20 -3.99
CA ALA A 84 11.20 20.81 -3.75
C ALA A 84 10.46 20.65 -2.41
N VAL A 85 9.26 20.06 -2.44
CA VAL A 85 8.46 19.72 -1.26
C VAL A 85 8.55 18.20 -1.00
N PRO A 86 8.84 17.76 0.23
CA PRO A 86 8.90 16.34 0.54
C PRO A 86 7.50 15.70 0.44
N PRO A 87 7.40 14.45 -0.07
CA PRO A 87 6.13 13.73 -0.07
C PRO A 87 5.69 13.39 1.37
N LYS A 88 4.37 13.39 1.59
CA LYS A 88 3.78 13.06 2.89
C LYS A 88 3.88 11.55 3.15
N PRO A 89 4.49 11.10 4.26
CA PRO A 89 4.55 9.68 4.60
C PRO A 89 3.15 9.11 4.85
N THR A 90 2.98 7.83 4.53
CA THR A 90 1.72 7.12 4.75
C THR A 90 1.64 6.64 6.20
N ASP A 91 0.50 6.87 6.83
CA ASP A 91 0.21 6.33 8.15
C ASP A 91 0.00 4.81 8.07
N MET A 92 0.87 4.06 8.74
CA MET A 92 0.84 2.60 8.78
C MET A 92 -0.39 2.07 9.50
N VAL A 93 -0.87 2.78 10.51
CA VAL A 93 -2.02 2.37 11.32
C VAL A 93 -3.29 2.45 10.47
N LYS A 94 -3.39 3.49 9.65
CA LYS A 94 -4.53 3.71 8.75
C LYS A 94 -4.35 3.08 7.37
N LEU A 95 -3.23 2.40 7.10
CA LEU A 95 -2.89 1.86 5.78
C LEU A 95 -3.98 0.92 5.23
N PHE A 96 -4.55 0.08 6.09
CA PHE A 96 -5.58 -0.89 5.73
C PHE A 96 -7.00 -0.38 5.93
N SER A 97 -7.15 0.74 6.66
CA SER A 97 -8.43 1.44 6.90
C SER A 97 -8.70 2.53 5.87
N LEU A 98 -7.70 2.88 5.06
CA LEU A 98 -7.82 3.78 3.92
C LEU A 98 -8.73 3.13 2.87
N ASP A 99 -9.99 3.56 2.88
CA ASP A 99 -10.84 3.47 1.70
C ASP A 99 -10.19 4.33 0.61
N VAL A 100 -9.68 3.68 -0.44
CA VAL A 100 -8.78 4.27 -1.46
C VAL A 100 -9.40 5.47 -2.17
#